data_AF-A0A2A5GMR5-F1
#
_entry.id   AF-A0A2A5GMR5-F1
#
_cell.length_a   1.000
_cell.length_b   1.000
_cell.length_c   1.000
_cell.angle_alpha   90.00
_cell.angle_beta   90.00
_cell.angle_gamma   90.00
#
_symmetry.space_group_name_H-M   'P 1'
#
loop_
_entity.id
_entity.type
_entity.pdbx_description
1 polymer ?
#
loop_
_entity_poly.entity_id
_entity_poly.type
_entity_poly.pdbx_seq_one_letter_code
_entity_poly.pdbx_strand_id
1 'polypeptide(L)' 'MKKIVSKWPLLLITLDILGAIIAAIGILEFIENGSLNALLLIGAGLCSMLPLTLYILKLLPQTGTDRDKSEGEN' A
#
# COMPACT_ATOMS: atom_id res chain seq x y z
N MET A 1 2.73 -27.13 16.89
CA MET A 1 3.23 -25.83 16.40
C MET A 1 2.05 -25.01 15.86
N LYS A 2 1.58 -23.98 16.57
CA LYS A 2 0.57 -23.05 16.04
C LYS A 2 1.24 -22.22 14.94
N LYS A 3 0.90 -22.46 13.67
CA LYS A 3 1.20 -21.51 12.59
C LYS A 3 0.54 -20.20 12.98
N ILE A 4 1.33 -19.24 13.46
CA ILE A 4 0.91 -17.85 13.56
C ILE A 4 0.82 -17.39 12.11
N VAL A 5 -0.34 -17.62 11.49
CA VAL A 5 -0.64 -17.09 10.17
C VAL A 5 -0.63 -15.57 10.38
N SER A 6 0.45 -14.92 9.97
CA SER A 6 0.59 -13.47 10.12
C SER A 6 -0.64 -12.82 9.49
N LYS A 7 -1.51 -12.23 10.31
CA LYS A 7 -2.72 -11.51 9.87
C LYS A 7 -2.40 -10.19 9.14
N TRP A 8 -1.12 -9.85 9.04
CA TRP A 8 -0.59 -8.66 8.41
C TRP A 8 -1.09 -8.44 6.97
N PRO A 9 -1.08 -9.43 6.06
CA PRO A 9 -1.57 -9.23 4.70
C PRO A 9 -3.08 -8.92 4.68
N LEU A 10 -3.85 -9.58 5.55
CA LEU A 10 -5.29 -9.35 5.67
C LEU A 10 -5.58 -7.92 6.17
N LEU A 11 -4.82 -7.45 7.16
CA LEU A 11 -4.93 -6.09 7.69
C LEU A 11 -4.58 -5.04 6.63
N LEU A 12 -3.54 -5.28 5.82
CA LEU A 12 -3.15 -4.37 4.74
C LEU A 12 -4.23 -4.27 3.65
N ILE A 13 -4.84 -5.40 3.27
CA ILE A 13 -5.96 -5.41 2.31
C ILE A 13 -7.17 -4.67 2.89
N THR A 14 -7.47 -4.90 4.17
CA THR A 14 -8.61 -4.23 4.83
C THR A 14 -8.39 -2.72 4.91
N LEU A 15 -7.16 -2.29 5.23
CA LEU A 15 -6.78 -0.88 5.26
C LEU A 15 -6.92 -0.23 3.89
N ASP A 16 -6.50 -0.93 2.83
CA ASP A 16 -6.58 -0.46 1.45
C ASP A 16 -8.03 -0.25 1.00
N ILE A 17 -8.91 -1.23 1.27
CA ILE A 17 -10.35 -1.13 1.00
C ILE A 17 -10.95 0.05 1.76
N LEU A 18 -10.59 0.23 3.04
CA LEU A 18 -11.08 1.34 3.84
C LEU A 18 -10.59 2.69 3.30
N GLY A 19 -9.33 2.77 2.87
CA GLY A 19 -8.76 3.93 2.19
C GLY A 19 -9.52 4.27 0.91
N ALA A 20 -9.91 3.28 0.12
CA ALA A 20 -10.72 3.45 -1.09
C ALA A 20 -12.10 4.03 -0.79
N ILE A 21 -12.75 3.53 0.26
CA ILE A 21 -14.07 4.04 0.70
C ILE A 21 -13.94 5.50 1.13
N ILE A 22 -12.93 5.83 1.95
CA ILE A 22 -12.68 7.20 2.40
C ILE A 22 -12.42 8.13 1.21
N ALA A 23 -11.58 7.72 0.26
CA ALA A 23 -11.30 8.51 -0.93
C ALA A 23 -12.56 8.72 -1.79
N ALA A 24 -13.39 7.68 -1.97
CA ALA A 24 -14.64 7.79 -2.73
C ALA A 24 -15.63 8.76 -2.08
N ILE A 25 -15.78 8.70 -0.75
CA ILE A 25 -16.60 9.66 0.00
C ILE A 25 -16.06 11.08 -0.17
N GLY A 26 -14.73 11.25 -0.04
CA GLY A 26 -14.09 12.55 -0.26
C GLY A 26 -14.31 13.09 -1.67
N ILE A 27 -14.27 12.26 -2.70
CA ILE A 27 -14.57 12.68 -4.08
C ILE A 27 -16.03 13.15 -4.20
N LEU A 28 -16.96 12.39 -3.63
CA LEU A 28 -18.39 12.75 -3.67
C LEU A 28 -18.63 14.08 -2.97
N GLU A 29 -18.09 14.26 -1.76
CA GLU A 29 -18.23 15.49 -0.98
C GLU A 29 -17.52 16.68 -1.65
N PHE A 30 -16.42 16.43 -2.36
CA PHE A 30 -15.73 17.46 -3.14
C PHE A 30 -16.56 17.91 -4.34
N ILE A 31 -17.23 16.99 -5.04
CA ILE A 31 -18.12 17.32 -6.16
C ILE A 31 -19.36 18.08 -5.66
N GLU A 32 -19.94 17.68 -4.54
CA GLU A 32 -21.16 18.32 -4.01
C GLU A 32 -20.90 19.71 -3.41
N ASN A 33 -19.82 19.85 -2.63
CA ASN A 33 -19.61 21.03 -1.79
C ASN A 33 -18.35 21.83 -2.13
N GLY A 34 -17.47 21.32 -3.01
CA GLY A 34 -16.20 21.99 -3.36
C GLY A 34 -15.28 22.22 -2.15
N SER A 35 -15.42 21.41 -1.10
CA SER A 35 -14.79 21.65 0.20
C SER A 35 -13.33 21.24 0.22
N LEU A 36 -12.47 22.07 0.82
CA LEU A 36 -11.07 21.74 1.10
C LEU A 36 -10.93 20.52 2.02
N ASN A 37 -11.88 20.31 2.92
CA ASN A 37 -11.88 19.12 3.79
C ASN A 37 -12.08 17.83 2.98
N ALA A 38 -12.88 17.89 1.92
CA ALA A 38 -13.09 16.77 1.03
C ALA A 38 -11.78 16.41 0.30
N LEU A 39 -11.01 17.41 -0.13
CA LEU A 39 -9.68 17.20 -0.72
C LEU A 39 -8.71 16.52 0.27
N LEU A 40 -8.73 16.92 1.54
CA LEU A 40 -7.93 16.27 2.60
C LEU A 40 -8.36 14.82 2.81
N LEU A 41 -9.66 14.54 2.74
CA LEU A 41 -10.22 13.19 2.85
C LEU A 41 -9.76 12.29 1.69
N ILE A 42 -9.76 12.81 0.47
CA ILE A 42 -9.22 12.12 -0.72
C ILE A 42 -7.74 11.80 -0.51
N GLY A 43 -6.95 12.80 -0.11
CA GLY A 43 -5.52 12.63 0.15
C GLY A 43 -5.25 11.59 1.25
N ALA A 44 -6.01 11.62 2.34
CA ALA A 44 -5.90 10.66 3.43
C ALA A 44 -6.25 9.23 2.99
N GLY A 45 -7.32 9.06 2.20
CA GLY A 45 -7.72 7.77 1.64
C GLY A 45 -6.64 7.18 0.74
N LEU A 46 -6.07 7.99 -0.15
CA LEU A 46 -4.96 7.59 -1.03
C LEU A 46 -3.68 7.25 -0.25
N CYS A 47 -3.32 8.05 0.76
CA CYS A 47 -2.18 7.77 1.62
C CYS A 47 -2.34 6.44 2.39
N SER A 48 -3.57 6.06 2.73
CA SER A 48 -3.88 4.79 3.41
C SER A 48 -3.59 3.55 2.55
N MET A 49 -3.55 3.69 1.22
CA MET A 49 -3.24 2.61 0.26
C MET A 49 -1.73 2.39 0.05
N LEU A 50 -0.90 3.38 0.41
CA LEU A 50 0.56 3.31 0.25
C LEU A 50 1.22 2.12 0.98
N PRO A 51 0.84 1.77 2.22
CA PRO A 51 1.43 0.62 2.91
C PRO A 51 1.24 -0.69 2.18
N LEU A 52 0.07 -0.93 1.56
CA LEU A 52 -0.17 -2.14 0.76
C LEU A 52 0.72 -2.13 -0.49
N THR A 53 0.78 -1.00 -1.18
CA THR A 53 1.61 -0.85 -2.39
C THR A 53 3.10 -1.09 -2.09
N LEU A 54 3.61 -0.53 -1.00
CA LEU A 54 5.00 -0.74 -0.55
C LEU A 54 5.24 -2.18 -0.11
N TYR A 55 4.27 -2.81 0.54
CA TYR A 55 4.35 -4.22 0.93
C TYR A 55 4.43 -5.14 -0.30
N ILE A 56 3.61 -4.88 -1.33
CA ILE A 56 3.65 -5.61 -2.60
C ILE A 56 4.98 -5.35 -3.32
N LEU A 57 5.45 -4.10 -3.41
CA LEU A 57 6.76 -3.78 -4.01
C LEU A 57 7.91 -4.52 -3.33
N LYS A 58 7.88 -4.63 -2.00
CA LYS A 58 8.89 -5.37 -1.23
C LYS A 58 8.84 -6.88 -1.47
N LEU A 59 7.67 -7.41 -1.85
CA LEU A 59 7.47 -8.82 -2.20
C LEU A 59 7.83 -9.13 -3.65
N LEU A 60 7.92 -8.13 -4.53
CA LEU A 60 8.44 -8.35 -5.88
C LEU A 60 9.91 -8.78 -5.77
N PRO A 61 10.31 -9.87 -6.46
CA PRO A 61 11.72 -10.21 -6.55
C PRO A 61 12.45 -9.02 -7.16
N GLN A 62 13.54 -8.59 -6.52
CA GLN A 62 14.48 -7.65 -7.11
C GLN A 62 15.05 -8.29 -8.39
N THR A 63 14.34 -8.12 -9.51
CA THR A 63 14.87 -8.42 -10.83
C THR A 63 15.81 -7.27 -11.15
N GLY A 64 17.01 -7.37 -10.60
CA GLY A 64 18.03 -6.33 -10.59
C GLY A 64 19.40 -6.97 -10.51
N THR A 65 19.73 -7.75 -11.53
CA THR A 65 21.08 -8.13 -11.94
C THR A 65 21.81 -9.08 -10.99
N ASP A 66 21.64 -10.38 -11.27
CA ASP A 66 22.76 -11.32 -11.19
C ASP A 66 23.96 -10.69 -11.93
N ARG A 67 24.91 -10.16 -11.16
CA ARG A 67 26.31 -10.22 -11.53
C ARG A 67 27.01 -11.07 -10.49
N ASP A 68 26.77 -12.35 -10.66
CA ASP A 68 27.80 -13.37 -10.59
C ASP A 68 29.16 -12.77 -11.03
N LYS A 69 30.07 -12.62 -10.07
CA LYS A 69 31.50 -12.70 -10.37
C LYS A 69 32.27 -13.14 -9.13
N SER A 70 32.36 -14.45 -9.03
CA SER A 70 33.52 -15.23 -8.59
C SER A 70 34.19 -14.84 -7.27
N GLU A 71 33.96 -15.70 -6.29
CA GLU A 71 35.02 -16.32 -5.50
C GLU A 71 36.39 -16.26 -6.20
N GLY A 72 37.28 -15.44 -5.65
CA GLY A 72 38.72 -15.58 -5.83
C GLY A 72 39.30 -16.14 -4.54
N GLU A 73 39.25 -17.46 -4.37
CA GLU A 73 40.21 -18.19 -3.54
C GLU A 73 41.61 -18.03 -4.17
N ASN A 74 42.49 -17.30 -3.48
CA ASN A 74 43.88 -17.68 -3.18
C ASN A 74 44.55 -16.60 -2.33
#